data_AF-A0A7Z9UDL3-F1
#
_entry.id   AF-A0A7Z9UDL3-F1
#
_cell.length_a   1.000
_cell.length_b   1.000
_cell.length_c   1.000
_cell.angle_alpha   90.00
_cell.angle_beta   90.00
_cell.angle_gamma   90.00
#
_symmetry.space_group_name_H-M   'P 1'
#
loop_
_entity.id
_entity.type
_entity.pdbx_description
1 polymer ?
#
loop_
_entity_poly.entity_id
_entity_poly.type
_entity_poly.pdbx_seq_one_letter_code
_entity_poly.pdbx_strand_id
1 'polypeptide(L)'
;YVSQTRLSTSGELVFEDKPFAVSGNSWFDHEWSSEAMAEGLAGWDWFSLQFEDNTELMLYLLRYDDGRLEPASSGSYINAEGSKTDLVLDDFSVEPLSEHRSPRGVVYPSRWKIKVPSLALELEVKPRMADQEMTSGVLYWEGAVTVQGKRGESELDGVGFVELTGY
;
A
#
# COMPACT_ATOMS: atom_id res chain seq x y z
N TYR A 1 3.72 -5.61 -15.82
CA TYR A 1 3.64 -4.73 -14.65
C TYR A 1 4.80 -3.75 -14.68
N VAL A 2 4.53 -2.45 -14.54
CA VAL A 2 5.55 -1.40 -14.38
C VAL A 2 5.01 -0.31 -13.45
N SER A 3 5.90 0.32 -12.69
CA SER A 3 5.56 1.42 -11.79
C SER A 3 6.41 2.66 -12.08
N GLN A 4 5.81 3.84 -11.92
CA GLN A 4 6.51 5.12 -11.77
C GLN A 4 6.23 5.60 -10.35
N THR A 5 7.22 5.44 -9.49
CA THR A 5 7.00 5.34 -8.05
C THR A 5 7.17 6.66 -7.31
N ARG A 6 7.71 7.71 -7.95
CA ARG A 6 7.86 9.07 -7.39
C ARG A 6 7.66 10.15 -8.44
N LEU A 7 6.43 10.24 -8.93
CA LEU A 7 6.07 11.29 -9.88
C LEU A 7 5.87 12.61 -9.14
N SER A 8 6.64 13.63 -9.50
CA SER A 8 6.40 14.99 -9.00
C SER A 8 5.08 15.49 -9.58
N THR A 9 4.13 15.76 -8.70
CA THR A 9 2.77 16.15 -9.04
C THR A 9 2.55 17.59 -8.61
N SER A 10 1.99 18.40 -9.50
CA SER A 10 1.50 19.74 -9.20
C SER A 10 0.26 20.04 -10.03
N GLY A 11 -0.62 20.88 -9.52
CA GLY A 11 -1.86 21.22 -10.21
C GLY A 11 -2.80 22.03 -9.34
N GLU A 12 -4.09 21.97 -9.69
CA GLU A 12 -5.16 22.68 -9.00
C GLU A 12 -6.30 21.70 -8.70
N LEU A 13 -6.79 21.69 -7.47
CA LEU A 13 -8.03 21.02 -7.07
C LEU A 13 -9.11 22.07 -6.86
N VAL A 14 -10.31 21.83 -7.38
CA VAL A 14 -11.47 22.67 -7.10
C VAL A 14 -12.32 21.98 -6.04
N PHE A 15 -12.50 22.64 -4.89
CA PHE A 15 -13.35 22.16 -3.80
C PHE A 15 -14.29 23.29 -3.37
N GLU A 16 -15.61 23.02 -3.36
CA GLU A 16 -16.65 24.03 -3.10
C GLU A 16 -16.46 25.31 -3.95
N ASP A 17 -16.26 25.13 -5.26
CA ASP A 17 -16.01 26.19 -6.27
C ASP A 17 -14.77 27.05 -6.00
N LYS A 18 -13.89 26.65 -5.07
CA LYS A 18 -12.63 27.33 -4.78
C LYS A 18 -11.44 26.54 -5.31
N PRO A 19 -10.54 27.17 -6.09
CA PRO A 19 -9.32 26.53 -6.53
C PRO A 19 -8.28 26.47 -5.40
N PHE A 20 -7.61 25.33 -5.29
CA PHE A 20 -6.50 25.07 -4.38
C PHE A 20 -5.31 24.59 -5.19
N ALA A 21 -4.21 25.35 -5.18
CA ALA A 21 -2.95 24.85 -5.72
C ALA A 21 -2.45 23.69 -4.86
N VAL A 22 -2.09 22.59 -5.51
CA VAL A 22 -1.59 21.38 -4.85
C VAL A 22 -0.25 20.95 -5.44
N SER A 23 0.55 20.31 -4.59
CA SER A 23 1.79 19.67 -4.98
C SER A 23 2.05 18.45 -4.10
N GLY A 24 2.79 17.48 -4.63
CA GLY A 24 3.19 16.30 -3.89
C GLY A 24 3.87 15.28 -4.78
N ASN A 25 3.88 14.04 -4.33
CA ASN A 25 4.31 12.90 -5.13
C ASN A 25 3.10 12.01 -5.43
N SER A 26 3.15 11.34 -6.58
CA SER A 26 2.20 10.31 -6.96
C SER A 26 2.92 9.01 -7.29
N TRP A 27 2.18 7.91 -7.16
CA TRP A 27 2.56 6.58 -7.60
C TRP A 27 1.66 6.20 -8.77
N PHE A 28 2.26 5.66 -9.82
CA PHE A 28 1.52 5.15 -10.97
C PHE A 28 1.91 3.69 -11.20
N ASP A 29 0.92 2.81 -11.23
CA ASP A 29 1.08 1.43 -11.69
C ASP A 29 0.38 1.20 -13.02
N HIS A 30 1.00 0.35 -13.82
CA HIS A 30 0.40 -0.20 -15.02
C HIS A 30 0.62 -1.72 -15.01
N GLU A 31 -0.49 -2.44 -14.84
CA GLU A 31 -0.55 -3.88 -14.92
C GLU A 31 -1.28 -4.32 -16.19
N TRP A 32 -0.81 -5.41 -16.79
CA TRP A 32 -1.46 -6.05 -17.93
C TRP A 32 -1.29 -7.56 -17.80
N SER A 33 -2.39 -8.29 -17.96
CA SER A 33 -2.45 -9.75 -17.95
C SER A 33 -3.52 -10.22 -18.94
N SER A 34 -3.35 -11.42 -19.50
CA SER A 34 -4.38 -12.12 -20.27
C SER A 34 -5.24 -13.05 -19.41
N GLU A 35 -4.86 -13.23 -18.14
CA GLU A 35 -5.53 -14.09 -17.17
C GLU A 35 -6.12 -13.24 -16.04
N ALA A 36 -7.31 -13.64 -15.58
CA ALA A 36 -7.88 -13.09 -14.35
C ALA A 36 -7.12 -13.61 -13.12
N MET A 37 -7.45 -13.09 -11.94
CA MET A 37 -6.93 -13.63 -10.68
C MET A 37 -7.18 -15.14 -10.58
N ALA A 38 -6.22 -15.85 -9.98
CA ALA A 38 -6.29 -17.28 -9.74
C ALA A 38 -7.56 -17.65 -8.95
N GLU A 39 -8.16 -18.78 -9.32
CA GLU A 39 -9.36 -19.29 -8.67
C GLU A 39 -9.10 -19.58 -7.17
N GLY A 40 -10.05 -19.19 -6.31
CA GLY A 40 -9.99 -19.39 -4.86
C GLY A 40 -9.30 -18.27 -4.07
N LEU A 41 -8.79 -17.23 -4.74
CA LEU A 41 -8.36 -16.02 -4.04
C LEU A 41 -9.57 -15.17 -3.63
N ALA A 42 -9.63 -14.81 -2.35
CA ALA A 42 -10.63 -13.91 -1.79
C ALA A 42 -10.40 -12.46 -2.28
N GLY A 43 -9.14 -12.05 -2.35
CA GLY A 43 -8.73 -10.69 -2.70
C GLY A 43 -7.25 -10.46 -2.43
N TRP A 44 -6.86 -9.20 -2.36
CA TRP A 44 -5.48 -8.80 -2.08
C TRP A 44 -5.38 -7.59 -1.15
N ASP A 45 -4.22 -7.45 -0.54
CA ASP A 45 -3.79 -6.23 0.14
C ASP A 45 -2.58 -5.72 -0.62
N TRP A 46 -2.64 -4.48 -1.09
CA TRP A 46 -1.54 -3.85 -1.81
C TRP A 46 -1.11 -2.57 -1.10
N PHE A 47 0.20 -2.36 -1.01
CA PHE A 47 0.83 -1.25 -0.33
C PHE A 47 1.81 -0.58 -1.30
N SER A 48 1.74 0.75 -1.44
CA SER A 48 2.81 1.57 -2.00
C SER A 48 3.25 2.62 -0.99
N LEU A 49 4.49 2.54 -0.55
CA LEU A 49 5.03 3.41 0.49
C LEU A 49 6.23 4.19 -0.06
N GLN A 50 6.20 5.50 0.13
CA GLN A 50 7.28 6.43 -0.19
C GLN A 50 7.83 6.99 1.12
N PHE A 51 9.13 6.80 1.36
CA PHE A 51 9.78 7.29 2.56
C PHE A 51 10.50 8.63 2.33
N GLU A 52 10.77 9.33 3.42
CA GLU A 52 11.46 10.63 3.43
C GLU A 52 12.93 10.55 2.99
N ASP A 53 13.57 9.38 3.15
CA ASP A 53 14.95 9.13 2.70
C ASP A 53 15.05 8.83 1.17
N ASN A 54 13.98 9.09 0.42
CA ASN A 54 13.82 8.80 -1.01
C ASN A 54 13.85 7.32 -1.38
N THR A 55 13.67 6.41 -0.41
CA THR A 55 13.47 5.00 -0.69
C THR A 55 11.98 4.67 -0.71
N GLU A 56 11.63 3.51 -1.28
CA GLU A 56 10.24 3.11 -1.54
C GLU A 56 10.04 1.62 -1.33
N LEU A 57 8.83 1.24 -0.94
CA LEU A 57 8.44 -0.15 -0.73
C LEU A 57 7.05 -0.38 -1.34
N MET A 58 6.96 -1.36 -2.23
CA MET A 58 5.70 -1.91 -2.70
C MET A 58 5.57 -3.34 -2.21
N LEU A 59 4.43 -3.70 -1.63
CA LEU A 59 4.12 -5.07 -1.21
C LEU A 59 2.71 -5.42 -1.71
N TYR A 60 2.50 -6.67 -2.09
CA TYR A 60 1.16 -7.21 -2.23
C TYR A 60 1.03 -8.59 -1.58
N LEU A 61 -0.11 -8.82 -0.95
CA LEU A 61 -0.48 -10.08 -0.33
C LEU A 61 -1.74 -10.59 -1.01
N LEU A 62 -1.67 -11.76 -1.64
CA LEU A 62 -2.82 -12.44 -2.20
C LEU A 62 -3.39 -13.37 -1.15
N ARG A 63 -4.69 -13.27 -0.87
CA ARG A 63 -5.32 -14.02 0.22
C ARG A 63 -6.29 -15.05 -0.33
N TYR A 64 -6.22 -16.27 0.20
CA TYR A 64 -7.27 -17.27 0.04
C TYR A 64 -8.44 -17.01 1.01
N ASP A 65 -9.60 -17.60 0.72
CA ASP A 65 -10.79 -17.52 1.57
C ASP A 65 -10.58 -18.03 3.01
N ASP A 66 -9.61 -18.93 3.21
CA ASP A 66 -9.26 -19.48 4.53
C ASP A 66 -8.23 -18.61 5.29
N GLY A 67 -7.86 -17.45 4.74
CA GLY A 67 -6.92 -16.50 5.33
C GLY A 67 -5.45 -16.85 5.10
N ARG A 68 -5.12 -17.97 4.43
CA ARG A 68 -3.74 -18.23 3.99
C ARG A 68 -3.33 -17.24 2.92
N LEU A 69 -2.04 -16.94 2.89
CA LEU A 69 -1.43 -16.18 1.80
C LEU A 69 -1.00 -17.09 0.66
N GLU A 70 -1.17 -16.63 -0.57
CA GLU A 70 -0.59 -17.27 -1.75
C GLU A 70 0.95 -17.08 -1.73
N PRO A 71 1.78 -18.14 -1.82
CA PRO A 71 3.19 -18.08 -2.17
C PRO A 71 3.64 -17.04 -3.21
N ALA A 72 2.83 -16.71 -4.22
CA ALA A 72 3.13 -15.67 -5.21
C ALA A 72 2.98 -14.23 -4.68
N SER A 73 2.56 -14.04 -3.43
CA SER A 73 2.64 -12.75 -2.74
C SER A 73 4.09 -12.26 -2.74
N SER A 74 4.30 -11.00 -3.09
CA SER A 74 5.66 -10.49 -3.28
C SER A 74 5.71 -8.98 -3.11
N GLY A 75 6.87 -8.40 -3.38
CA GLY A 75 7.02 -6.96 -3.35
C GLY A 75 8.31 -6.52 -4.01
N SER A 76 8.59 -5.23 -3.87
CA SER A 76 9.86 -4.67 -4.28
C SER A 76 10.24 -3.47 -3.43
N TYR A 77 11.53 -3.32 -3.23
CA TYR A 77 12.14 -2.17 -2.60
C TYR A 77 12.95 -1.38 -3.63
N ILE A 78 12.84 -0.07 -3.60
CA ILE A 78 13.62 0.83 -4.46
C ILE A 78 14.47 1.71 -3.54
N ASN A 79 15.79 1.69 -3.74
CA ASN A 79 16.70 2.53 -2.96
C ASN A 79 16.72 3.97 -3.48
N ALA A 80 17.41 4.87 -2.77
CA ALA A 80 17.45 6.30 -3.11
C ALA A 80 18.10 6.57 -4.48
N GLU A 81 18.92 5.65 -4.98
CA GLU A 81 19.53 5.69 -6.31
C GLU A 81 18.61 5.15 -7.42
N GLY A 82 17.42 4.65 -7.08
CA GLY A 82 16.45 4.07 -8.02
C GLY A 82 16.69 2.61 -8.38
N SER A 83 17.61 1.91 -7.70
CA SER A 83 17.84 0.49 -7.88
C SER A 83 16.75 -0.34 -7.20
N LYS A 84 16.15 -1.24 -7.98
CA LYS A 84 15.11 -2.17 -7.51
C LYS A 84 15.73 -3.42 -6.89
N THR A 85 15.16 -3.88 -5.79
CA THR A 85 15.35 -5.21 -5.20
C THR A 85 13.99 -5.89 -5.10
N ASP A 86 13.84 -7.07 -5.70
CA ASP A 86 12.62 -7.87 -5.56
C ASP A 86 12.59 -8.54 -4.19
N LEU A 87 11.38 -8.65 -3.62
CA LEU A 87 11.13 -9.31 -2.34
C LEU A 87 10.15 -10.46 -2.56
N VAL A 88 10.41 -11.61 -1.94
CA VAL A 88 9.44 -12.72 -1.87
C VAL A 88 8.71 -12.70 -0.54
N LEU A 89 7.61 -13.46 -0.43
CA LEU A 89 6.79 -13.51 0.79
C LEU A 89 7.60 -13.76 2.08
N ASP A 90 8.62 -14.62 2.03
CA ASP A 90 9.46 -14.94 3.21
C ASP A 90 10.40 -13.79 3.64
N ASP A 91 10.59 -12.76 2.80
CA ASP A 91 11.44 -11.61 3.10
C ASP A 91 10.76 -10.57 4.00
N PHE A 92 9.43 -10.63 4.13
CA PHE A 92 8.67 -9.61 4.85
C PHE A 92 7.50 -10.18 5.64
N SER A 93 6.98 -9.38 6.56
CA SER A 93 5.72 -9.67 7.23
C SER A 93 4.83 -8.44 7.28
N VAL A 94 3.52 -8.65 7.16
CA VAL A 94 2.49 -7.62 7.32
C VAL A 94 1.46 -8.14 8.32
N GLU A 95 1.41 -7.50 9.49
CA GLU A 95 0.53 -7.88 10.60
C GLU A 95 -0.53 -6.79 10.84
N PRO A 96 -1.82 -7.08 10.64
CA PRO A 96 -2.88 -6.16 11.04
C PRO A 96 -2.88 -5.93 12.55
N LEU A 97 -2.87 -4.66 12.97
CA LEU A 97 -2.89 -4.25 14.37
C LEU A 97 -4.25 -3.72 14.84
N SER A 98 -5.10 -3.32 13.90
CA SER A 98 -6.48 -2.90 14.19
C SER A 98 -7.37 -3.05 12.97
N GLU A 99 -8.67 -2.99 13.20
CA GLU A 99 -9.71 -3.09 12.17
C GLU A 99 -10.62 -1.86 12.18
N HIS A 100 -11.17 -1.54 11.02
CA HIS A 100 -12.22 -0.56 10.84
C HIS A 100 -13.44 -1.26 10.22
N ARG A 101 -14.61 -1.02 10.81
CA ARG A 101 -15.87 -1.44 10.22
C ARG A 101 -16.48 -0.27 9.45
N SER A 102 -16.66 -0.44 8.15
CA SER A 102 -17.29 0.57 7.30
C SER A 102 -18.76 0.75 7.68
N PRO A 103 -19.41 1.88 7.31
CA PRO A 103 -20.84 2.08 7.53
C PRO A 103 -21.74 0.99 6.93
N ARG A 104 -21.24 0.21 5.96
CA ARG A 104 -21.94 -0.92 5.34
C ARG A 104 -21.75 -2.25 6.07
N GLY A 105 -20.90 -2.26 7.10
CA GLY A 105 -20.66 -3.42 7.95
C GLY A 105 -19.46 -4.27 7.54
N VAL A 106 -18.75 -3.91 6.46
CA VAL A 106 -17.54 -4.61 6.00
C VAL A 106 -16.38 -4.29 6.93
N VAL A 107 -15.51 -5.26 7.21
CA VAL A 107 -14.41 -5.12 8.17
C VAL A 107 -13.09 -5.14 7.42
N TYR A 108 -12.37 -4.04 7.49
CA TYR A 108 -11.05 -3.88 6.87
C TYR A 108 -9.97 -3.79 7.93
N PRO A 109 -8.78 -4.35 7.73
CA PRO A 109 -7.62 -3.95 8.51
C PRO A 109 -7.37 -2.44 8.31
N SER A 110 -6.95 -1.76 9.38
CA SER A 110 -6.89 -0.29 9.43
C SER A 110 -5.62 0.22 10.11
N ARG A 111 -4.65 -0.66 10.34
CA ARG A 111 -3.32 -0.36 10.85
C ARG A 111 -2.48 -1.61 10.69
N TRP A 112 -1.24 -1.46 10.26
CA TRP A 112 -0.37 -2.60 9.98
C TRP A 112 0.99 -2.39 10.58
N LYS A 113 1.59 -3.48 11.06
CA LYS A 113 3.01 -3.57 11.32
C LYS A 113 3.67 -4.28 10.15
N ILE A 114 4.63 -3.61 9.51
CA ILE A 114 5.38 -4.17 8.39
C ILE A 114 6.84 -4.35 8.82
N LYS A 115 7.44 -5.49 8.50
CA LYS A 115 8.86 -5.75 8.71
C LYS A 115 9.51 -6.29 7.46
N VAL A 116 10.70 -5.80 7.15
CA VAL A 116 11.60 -6.36 6.11
C VAL A 116 13.00 -6.50 6.73
N PRO A 117 13.32 -7.65 7.34
CA PRO A 117 14.54 -7.80 8.15
C PRO A 117 15.84 -7.57 7.38
N SER A 118 15.91 -8.01 6.12
CA SER A 118 17.08 -7.81 5.25
C SER A 118 17.41 -6.34 4.99
N LEU A 119 16.41 -5.46 5.12
CA LEU A 119 16.52 -4.01 4.96
C LEU A 119 16.54 -3.27 6.32
N ALA A 120 16.52 -4.01 7.44
CA ALA A 120 16.35 -3.50 8.79
C ALA A 120 15.12 -2.60 8.97
N LEU A 121 14.05 -2.82 8.19
CA LEU A 121 12.83 -2.02 8.24
C LEU A 121 11.84 -2.58 9.27
N GLU A 122 11.32 -1.69 10.10
CA GLU A 122 10.17 -1.94 10.98
C GLU A 122 9.26 -0.70 10.91
N LEU A 123 8.05 -0.88 10.38
CA LEU A 123 7.14 0.19 10.02
C LEU A 123 5.77 -0.03 10.67
N GLU A 124 5.13 1.06 11.06
CA GLU A 124 3.71 1.12 11.40
C GLU A 124 3.00 1.98 10.35
N VAL A 125 2.05 1.37 9.63
CA VAL A 125 1.26 2.01 8.58
C VAL A 125 -0.14 2.29 9.12
N LYS A 126 -0.62 3.52 8.94
CA LYS A 126 -1.93 3.97 9.41
C LYS A 126 -2.68 4.72 8.32
N PRO A 127 -4.00 4.52 8.17
CA PRO A 127 -4.82 5.32 7.30
C PRO A 127 -4.92 6.76 7.81
N ARG A 128 -4.89 7.72 6.89
CA ARG A 128 -5.16 9.14 7.20
C ARG A 128 -6.62 9.37 7.61
N MET A 129 -7.51 8.56 7.08
CA MET A 129 -8.94 8.54 7.40
C MET A 129 -9.41 7.08 7.43
N ALA A 130 -10.21 6.71 8.42
CA ALA A 130 -10.61 5.30 8.57
C ALA A 130 -11.53 4.82 7.44
N ASP A 131 -12.50 5.65 7.06
CA ASP A 131 -13.50 5.32 6.02
C ASP A 131 -13.04 5.85 4.67
N GLN A 132 -12.44 4.96 3.87
CA GLN A 132 -11.98 5.20 2.50
C GLN A 132 -12.51 4.09 1.57
N GLU A 133 -13.70 3.56 1.85
CA GLU A 133 -14.36 2.54 1.04
C GLU A 133 -14.88 3.15 -0.28
N MET A 134 -14.45 2.59 -1.41
CA MET A 134 -14.93 2.96 -2.74
C MET A 134 -15.96 1.95 -3.25
N THR A 135 -17.08 2.47 -3.76
CA THR A 135 -18.27 1.67 -4.10
C THR A 135 -18.62 1.71 -5.59
N SER A 136 -17.85 2.42 -6.40
CA SER A 136 -18.03 2.50 -7.84
C SER A 136 -17.44 1.28 -8.55
N GLY A 137 -18.13 0.14 -8.47
CA GLY A 137 -17.74 -1.10 -9.15
C GLY A 137 -17.45 -2.24 -8.17
N VAL A 138 -16.26 -2.83 -8.28
CA VAL A 138 -15.76 -3.78 -7.28
C VAL A 138 -15.58 -3.04 -5.97
N LEU A 139 -15.88 -3.71 -4.85
CA LEU A 139 -15.75 -3.12 -3.53
C LEU A 139 -14.27 -3.05 -3.15
N TYR A 140 -13.76 -1.84 -3.03
CA TYR A 140 -12.39 -1.57 -2.59
C TYR A 140 -12.39 -0.73 -1.32
N TRP A 141 -11.36 -0.89 -0.51
CA TRP A 141 -10.91 0.17 0.38
C TRP A 141 -9.63 0.76 -0.21
N GLU A 142 -9.64 2.06 -0.50
CA GLU A 142 -8.60 2.77 -1.27
C GLU A 142 -8.12 3.97 -0.48
N GLY A 143 -7.10 3.75 0.36
CA GLY A 143 -6.79 4.69 1.40
C GLY A 143 -5.39 5.27 1.38
N ALA A 144 -5.33 6.60 1.45
CA ALA A 144 -4.11 7.30 1.78
C ALA A 144 -3.65 6.92 3.19
N VAL A 145 -2.37 6.56 3.32
CA VAL A 145 -1.75 6.17 4.58
C VAL A 145 -0.56 7.07 4.95
N THR A 146 -0.22 7.07 6.22
CA THR A 146 1.05 7.57 6.77
C THR A 146 1.85 6.39 7.30
N VAL A 147 3.18 6.51 7.22
CA VAL A 147 4.11 5.54 7.75
C VAL A 147 4.95 6.19 8.83
N GLN A 148 5.13 5.49 9.94
CA GLN A 148 6.10 5.82 10.98
C GLN A 148 6.89 4.57 11.30
N GLY A 149 8.20 4.69 11.42
CA GLY A 149 9.01 3.50 11.63
C GLY A 149 10.49 3.80 11.78
N LYS A 150 11.29 2.78 11.50
CA LYS A 150 12.74 2.86 11.57
C LYS A 150 13.41 1.97 10.53
N ARG A 151 14.63 2.38 10.17
CA ARG A 151 15.63 1.58 9.47
C ARG A 151 16.84 1.40 10.38
N GLY A 152 17.01 0.20 10.94
CA GLY A 152 18.00 -0.02 11.99
C GLY A 152 17.67 0.84 13.21
N GLU A 153 18.54 1.80 13.52
CA GLU A 153 18.37 2.73 14.65
C GLU A 153 17.81 4.10 14.22
N SER A 154 17.73 4.39 12.92
CA SER A 154 17.26 5.68 12.41
C SER A 154 15.75 5.68 12.22
N GLU A 155 15.08 6.75 12.64
CA GLU A 155 13.66 6.98 12.33
C GLU A 155 13.45 7.07 10.81
N LEU A 156 12.32 6.56 10.34
CA LEU A 156 11.93 6.57 8.94
C LEU A 156 10.42 6.79 8.84
N ASP A 157 10.06 8.02 8.50
CA ASP A 157 8.68 8.40 8.24
C ASP A 157 8.39 8.36 6.73
N GLY A 158 7.10 8.32 6.40
CA GLY A 158 6.68 8.25 5.02
C GLY A 158 5.18 8.39 4.83
N VAL A 159 4.77 8.27 3.58
CA VAL A 159 3.39 8.34 3.14
C VAL A 159 3.15 7.25 2.11
N GLY A 160 1.89 6.95 1.82
CA GLY A 160 1.62 5.94 0.82
C GLY A 160 0.15 5.76 0.54
N PHE A 161 -0.13 4.63 -0.09
CA PHE A 161 -1.46 4.18 -0.40
C PHE A 161 -1.61 2.70 -0.07
N VAL A 162 -2.81 2.32 0.37
CA VAL A 162 -3.17 0.92 0.61
C VAL A 162 -4.49 0.63 -0.08
N GLU A 163 -4.49 -0.43 -0.89
CA GLU A 163 -5.67 -0.97 -1.57
C GLU A 163 -6.03 -2.32 -0.95
N LEU A 164 -7.29 -2.52 -0.59
CA LEU A 164 -7.80 -3.75 -0.01
C LEU A 164 -9.03 -4.23 -0.79
N THR A 165 -9.06 -5.51 -1.14
CA THR A 165 -10.20 -6.16 -1.82
C THR A 165 -10.59 -7.45 -1.16
N GLY A 166 -11.82 -7.92 -1.34
CA GLY A 166 -12.21 -9.26 -0.87
C GLY A 166 -12.40 -9.36 0.65
N TYR A 167 -12.94 -8.30 1.25
CA TYR A 167 -13.33 -8.22 2.67
C TYR A 167 -14.86 -8.14 2.82
#